data_AF-A0AB36BJ77-F1
#
_entry.id   AF-A0AB36BJ77-F1
#
_cell.length_a   1.000
_cell.length_b   1.000
_cell.length_c   1.000
_cell.angle_alpha   90.00
_cell.angle_beta   90.00
_cell.angle_gamma   90.00
#
_symmetry.space_group_name_H-M   'P 1'
#
loop_
_entity.id
_entity.type
_entity.pdbx_description
1 polymer ?
#
loop_
_entity_poly.entity_id
_entity_poly.type
_entity_poly.pdbx_seq_one_letter_code
_entity_poly.pdbx_strand_id
1 'polypeptide(L)' 'MEYRNLENLKETLLEHAQELLKGLRNSEYTVQEISESSGIHQQQIYAYKDNRRNINNARFETLIKFENAYIYINNKQN' A
#
# COMPACT_ATOMS: atom_id res chain seq x y z
N MET A 1 -1.87 -22.92 -14.78
CA MET A 1 -2.95 -21.89 -14.70
C MET A 1 -2.91 -21.11 -13.40
N GLU A 2 -2.48 -21.67 -12.27
CA GLU A 2 -2.38 -20.93 -10.99
C GLU A 2 -1.45 -19.72 -11.01
N TYR A 3 -0.31 -19.80 -11.71
CA TYR A 3 0.67 -18.69 -11.76
C TYR A 3 0.10 -17.39 -12.35
N ARG A 4 -0.80 -17.47 -13.34
CA ARG A 4 -1.44 -16.29 -13.95
C ARG A 4 -2.36 -15.57 -12.96
N ASN A 5 -3.01 -16.31 -12.06
CA ASN A 5 -3.87 -15.71 -11.03
C ASN A 5 -3.05 -15.02 -9.92
N LEU A 6 -1.88 -15.59 -9.57
CA LEU A 6 -0.96 -14.99 -8.60
C LEU A 6 -0.28 -13.73 -9.14
N GLU A 7 0.06 -13.73 -10.43
CA GLU A 7 0.63 -12.56 -11.11
C GLU A 7 -0.39 -11.41 -11.14
N ASN A 8 -1.62 -11.67 -11.59
CA ASN A 8 -2.72 -10.70 -11.56
C ASN A 8 -2.98 -10.17 -10.14
N LEU A 9 -2.96 -11.04 -9.12
CA LEU A 9 -3.16 -10.62 -7.74
C LEU A 9 -2.04 -9.68 -7.28
N LYS A 10 -0.77 -10.01 -7.58
CA LYS A 10 0.35 -9.15 -7.22
C LYS A 10 0.27 -7.80 -7.93
N GLU A 11 -0.15 -7.76 -9.19
CA GLU A 11 -0.37 -6.53 -9.95
C GLU A 11 -1.43 -5.65 -9.29
N THR A 12 -2.60 -6.20 -8.94
CA THR A 12 -3.64 -5.45 -8.23
C THR A 12 -3.15 -4.89 -6.90
N LEU A 13 -2.43 -5.68 -6.10
CA LEU A 13 -1.88 -5.20 -4.83
C LEU A 13 -0.83 -4.09 -5.02
N LEU A 14 -0.07 -4.13 -6.12
CA LEU A 14 0.88 -3.07 -6.47
C LEU A 14 0.16 -1.79 -6.87
N GLU A 15 -0.89 -1.89 -7.68
CA GLU A 15 -1.71 -0.75 -8.08
C GLU A 15 -2.31 -0.05 -6.87
N HIS A 16 -2.99 -0.78 -5.98
CA HIS A 16 -3.56 -0.23 -4.76
C HIS A 16 -2.50 0.39 -3.83
N ALA A 17 -1.33 -0.25 -3.69
CA ALA A 17 -0.24 0.32 -2.90
C ALA A 17 0.29 1.64 -3.51
N GLN A 18 0.37 1.73 -4.85
CA GLN A 18 0.78 2.95 -5.54
C GLN A 18 -0.26 4.06 -5.40
N GLU A 19 -1.55 3.75 -5.53
CA GLU A 19 -2.65 4.68 -5.27
C GLU A 19 -2.62 5.19 -3.83
N LEU A 20 -2.42 4.29 -2.86
CA LEU A 20 -2.30 4.65 -1.45
C LEU A 20 -1.11 5.60 -1.21
N LEU A 21 0.04 5.32 -1.82
CA LEU A 21 1.21 6.20 -1.70
C LEU A 21 1.01 7.54 -2.42
N LYS A 22 0.17 7.58 -3.46
CA LYS A 22 -0.17 8.82 -4.18
C LYS A 22 -1.09 9.70 -3.34
N GLY A 23 -2.18 9.17 -2.78
CA GLY A 23 -3.07 9.96 -1.92
C GLY A 23 -2.35 10.46 -0.67
N LEU A 24 -1.41 9.66 -0.13
CA LEU A 24 -0.52 10.10 0.95
C LEU A 24 0.36 11.31 0.54
N ARG A 25 0.87 11.37 -0.70
CA ARG A 25 1.63 12.55 -1.20
C ARG A 25 0.74 13.76 -1.42
N ASN A 26 -0.52 13.53 -1.79
CA ASN A 26 -1.54 14.56 -1.96
C ASN A 26 -2.12 15.04 -0.62
N SER A 27 -1.68 14.48 0.51
CA SER A 27 -2.20 14.77 1.86
C SER A 27 -3.69 14.44 2.05
N GLU A 28 -4.20 13.45 1.33
CA GLU A 28 -5.60 12.96 1.47
C GLU A 28 -5.82 12.20 2.80
N TYR A 29 -4.73 11.66 3.35
CA TYR A 29 -4.65 10.96 4.64
C TYR A 29 -3.20 10.99 5.12
N THR A 30 -2.97 10.53 6.35
CA THR A 30 -1.69 10.62 7.03
C THR A 30 -0.92 9.30 7.04
N VAL A 31 0.41 9.38 7.26
CA VAL A 31 1.24 8.19 7.51
C VAL A 31 0.76 7.43 8.76
N GLN A 32 0.25 8.15 9.76
CA GLN A 32 -0.29 7.55 10.98
C GLN A 32 -1.49 6.66 10.66
N GLU A 33 -2.46 7.13 9.88
CA GLU A 33 -3.64 6.34 9.49
C GLU A 33 -3.26 5.07 8.73
N ILE A 34 -2.30 5.16 7.80
CA ILE A 34 -1.78 3.98 7.09
C ILE A 34 -1.11 3.03 8.09
N SER A 35 -0.31 3.55 9.02
CA SER A 35 0.40 2.72 10.01
C SER A 35 -0.57 1.95 10.92
N GLU A 36 -1.61 2.63 11.41
CA GLU A 36 -2.63 2.05 12.29
C GLU A 36 -3.46 0.97 11.56
N SER A 37 -3.84 1.22 10.31
CA SER A 37 -4.68 0.28 9.54
C SER A 37 -3.90 -0.90 8.93
N SER A 38 -2.64 -0.69 8.51
CA SER A 38 -1.82 -1.74 7.88
C SER A 38 -0.95 -2.53 8.87
N GLY A 39 -0.67 -1.97 10.05
CA GLY A 39 0.38 -2.46 10.95
C GLY A 39 1.81 -2.27 10.41
N ILE A 40 2.01 -1.52 9.32
CA ILE A 40 3.34 -1.16 8.83
C ILE A 40 3.89 -0.03 9.69
N HIS A 41 5.15 -0.14 10.08
CA HIS A 41 5.82 0.91 10.84
C HIS A 41 5.95 2.20 10.00
N GLN A 42 5.69 3.36 10.61
CA GLN A 42 5.69 4.65 9.92
C GLN A 42 6.96 4.91 9.09
N GLN A 43 8.15 4.57 9.62
CA GLN A 43 9.41 4.76 8.88
C GLN A 43 9.47 3.96 7.57
N GLN A 44 8.84 2.77 7.53
CA GLN A 44 8.77 1.97 6.31
C GLN A 44 7.81 2.60 5.30
N ILE A 45 6.69 3.16 5.75
CA ILE A 45 5.76 3.91 4.91
C ILE A 45 6.46 5.14 4.32
N TYR A 46 7.15 5.93 5.16
CA TYR A 46 7.97 7.05 4.69
C TYR A 46 9.03 6.62 3.67
N ALA A 47 9.68 5.46 3.86
CA ALA A 47 10.66 4.98 2.90
C ALA A 47 10.05 4.73 1.51
N TYR A 48 8.82 4.20 1.42
CA TYR A 48 8.12 4.05 0.13
C TYR A 48 7.57 5.38 -0.39
N LYS A 49 6.96 6.20 0.47
CA LYS A 49 6.46 7.54 0.13
C LYS A 49 7.55 8.43 -0.47
N ASP A 50 8.73 8.40 0.10
CA ASP A 50 9.85 9.26 -0.31
C ASP A 50 10.72 8.59 -1.41
N ASN A 51 10.25 7.49 -2.02
CA ASN A 51 10.96 6.71 -3.04
C ASN A 51 12.33 6.15 -2.59
N ARG A 52 12.64 6.15 -1.28
CA ARG A 52 13.83 5.48 -0.73
C ARG A 52 13.77 3.97 -0.85
N ARG A 53 12.57 3.41 -1.00
CA ARG A 53 12.30 2.02 -1.38
C ARG A 53 11.35 2.00 -2.57
N ASN A 54 11.63 1.14 -3.54
CA ASN A 54 10.75 0.94 -4.68
C ASN A 54 9.62 -0.04 -4.30
N ILE A 55 8.36 0.38 -4.40
CA ILE A 55 7.19 -0.44 -4.09
C ILE A 55 7.07 -1.67 -5.01
N ASN A 56 7.57 -1.58 -6.25
CA ASN A 56 7.56 -2.70 -7.21
C ASN A 56 8.43 -3.88 -6.73
N ASN A 57 9.39 -3.61 -5.84
CA ASN A 57 10.27 -4.61 -5.24
C ASN A 57 9.79 -5.05 -3.84
N ALA A 58 8.63 -4.59 -3.38
CA ALA A 58 8.10 -4.97 -2.08
C ALA A 58 7.76 -6.46 -2.02
N ARG A 59 7.93 -7.05 -0.84
CA ARG A 59 7.50 -8.42 -0.58
C ARG A 59 5.99 -8.51 -0.63
N PHE A 60 5.46 -9.66 -1.04
CA PHE A 60 4.02 -9.91 -1.12
C PHE A 60 3.30 -9.60 0.20
N GLU A 61 3.87 -10.00 1.34
CA GLU A 61 3.33 -9.66 2.67
C GLU A 61 3.22 -8.15 2.93
N THR A 62 4.18 -7.36 2.43
CA THR A 62 4.12 -5.89 2.55
C THR A 62 3.00 -5.32 1.69
N LEU A 63 2.78 -5.88 0.49
CA LEU A 63 1.71 -5.48 -0.40
C LEU A 63 0.33 -5.79 0.20
N ILE A 64 0.16 -6.96 0.83
CA ILE A 64 -1.07 -7.31 1.58
C ILE A 64 -1.33 -6.33 2.74
N LYS A 65 -0.29 -5.89 3.44
CA LYS A 65 -0.45 -4.89 4.50
C LYS A 65 -0.88 -3.53 3.94
N PHE A 66 -0.33 -3.11 2.80
CA PHE A 66 -0.79 -1.91 2.10
C PHE A 66 -2.24 -2.03 1.63
N GLU A 67 -2.65 -3.21 1.15
CA GLU A 67 -4.03 -3.49 0.75
C GLU A 67 -5.03 -3.26 1.89
N ASN A 68 -4.71 -3.75 3.09
CA ASN A 68 -5.57 -3.53 4.26
C ASN A 68 -5.79 -2.04 4.56
N ALA A 69 -4.74 -1.22 4.44
CA ALA A 69 -4.86 0.23 4.60
C ALA A 69 -5.66 0.88 3.47
N TYR A 70 -5.46 0.45 2.23
CA TYR A 70 -6.21 0.94 1.07
C TYR A 70 -7.72 0.70 1.21
N ILE A 71 -8.12 -0.54 1.55
CA ILE A 71 -9.52 -0.89 1.80
C ILE A 71 -10.09 -0.07 2.97
N TYR A 72 -9.35 0.05 4.07
CA TYR A 72 -9.80 0.83 5.24
C TYR A 72 -10.06 2.30 4.90
N ILE A 73 -9.13 2.94 4.18
CA ILE A 73 -9.23 4.35 3.82
C ILE A 73 -10.39 4.59 2.85
N ASN A 74 -10.55 3.73 1.83
CA ASN A 74 -11.67 3.83 0.89
C ASN A 74 -13.02 3.63 1.57
N ASN A 75 -13.11 2.72 2.54
CA ASN A 75 -14.35 2.51 3.30
C ASN A 75 -14.68 3.67 4.25
N LYS A 76 -13.69 4.46 4.68
CA LYS A 76 -13.88 5.64 5.53
C LYS A 76 -14.36 6.87 4.74
N GLN A 77 -14.02 6.94 3.45
CA GLN A 77 -14.38 8.05 2.56
C GLN A 77 -15.78 7.89 1.93
N ASN A 78 -16.34 6.68 1.93
CA ASN A 78 -17.71 6.38 1.51
C ASN A 78 -18.68 6.46 2.70
#